data_AF-A0A7V9CQN4-F1
#
_entry.id   AF-A0A7V9CQN4-F1
#
_cell.length_a   1.000
_cell.length_b   1.000
_cell.length_c   1.000
_cell.angle_alpha   90.00
_cell.angle_beta   90.00
_cell.angle_gamma   90.00
#
_symmetry.space_group_name_H-M   'P 1'
#
loop_
_entity.id
_entity.type
_entity.pdbx_description
1 polymer ?
#
loop_
_entity_poly.entity_id
_entity_poly.type
_entity_poly.pdbx_seq_one_letter_code
_entity_poly.pdbx_strand_id
1 'polypeptide(L)'
;MTGVPAASLVEVAPDTWDDLLDRLGCADVYLRRDYVEVSCSLEGSARATFLHAPGERGDVVFPCVVRELPNLDVVDVTNAYGYGGPVAIGPEPPLAEFADRYERWCADAGVVTTFLRFHPLLRNHLAAPASFALEPVAGSISWQLEGDLAAGMHAHHRRAVRKAVRAGVEVSARLAPDDLGP
;
A
#
# COMPACT_ATOMS: atom_id res chain seq x y z
N MET A 1 24.71 19.84 -24.16
CA MET A 1 23.50 19.22 -23.58
C MET A 1 23.86 18.74 -22.19
N THR A 2 23.46 19.51 -21.19
CA THR A 2 23.62 19.21 -19.77
C THR A 2 22.73 18.02 -19.43
N GLY A 3 23.33 16.89 -19.08
CA GLY A 3 22.60 15.72 -18.59
C GLY A 3 21.94 16.06 -17.26
N VAL A 4 20.62 16.00 -17.21
CA VAL A 4 19.86 16.02 -15.96
C VAL A 4 20.23 14.74 -15.21
N PRO A 5 20.65 14.80 -13.93
CA PRO A 5 20.91 13.58 -13.17
C PRO A 5 19.57 12.87 -12.96
N ALA A 6 19.38 11.73 -13.65
CA ALA A 6 18.19 10.91 -13.50
C ALA A 6 18.14 10.38 -12.06
N ALA A 7 17.28 10.96 -11.23
CA ALA A 7 17.23 10.69 -9.81
C ALA A 7 16.95 9.20 -9.55
N SER A 8 17.77 8.55 -8.72
CA SER A 8 17.82 7.11 -8.45
C SER A 8 16.58 6.61 -7.69
N LEU A 9 16.34 5.29 -7.72
CA LEU A 9 15.48 4.65 -6.71
C LEU A 9 16.23 4.71 -5.37
N VAL A 10 15.58 5.23 -4.33
CA VAL A 10 16.19 5.41 -3.01
C VAL A 10 15.39 4.66 -1.94
N GLU A 11 16.10 4.04 -1.00
CA GLU A 11 15.50 3.62 0.27
C GLU A 11 15.37 4.86 1.17
N VAL A 12 14.14 5.24 1.48
CA VAL A 12 13.79 6.36 2.36
C VAL A 12 13.85 5.88 3.81
N ALA A 13 14.38 6.72 4.69
CA ALA A 13 14.41 6.40 6.11
C ALA A 13 12.98 6.34 6.67
N PRO A 14 12.62 5.32 7.49
CA PRO A 14 11.25 5.13 7.97
C PRO A 14 10.64 6.35 8.64
N ASP A 15 11.42 7.09 9.41
CA ASP A 15 11.01 8.31 10.13
C ASP A 15 10.65 9.50 9.21
N THR A 16 11.08 9.47 7.95
CA THR A 16 10.78 10.52 6.95
C THR A 16 9.75 10.09 5.91
N TRP A 17 9.31 8.83 5.95
CA TRP A 17 8.46 8.24 4.94
C TRP A 17 7.06 8.86 4.90
N ASP A 18 6.41 9.00 6.05
CA ASP A 18 5.04 9.54 6.09
C ASP A 18 5.02 11.03 5.70
N ASP A 19 6.05 11.80 6.06
CA ASP A 19 6.24 13.18 5.61
C ASP A 19 6.42 13.28 4.09
N LEU A 20 7.11 12.32 3.47
CA LEU A 20 7.20 12.22 2.02
C LEU A 20 5.82 11.98 1.40
N LEU A 21 5.07 10.99 1.90
CA LEU A 21 3.73 10.68 1.39
C LEU A 21 2.78 11.89 1.52
N ASP A 22 2.84 12.61 2.64
CA ASP A 22 2.02 13.80 2.88
C ASP A 22 2.36 14.93 1.90
N ARG A 23 3.65 15.17 1.62
CA ARG A 23 4.07 16.15 0.60
C ARG A 23 3.63 15.76 -0.80
N LEU A 24 3.59 14.47 -1.10
CA LEU A 24 3.13 13.94 -2.38
C LEU A 24 1.60 13.87 -2.48
N GLY A 25 0.87 14.15 -1.40
CA GLY A 25 -0.59 14.05 -1.36
C GLY A 25 -1.10 12.61 -1.44
N CYS A 26 -0.28 11.62 -1.05
CA CYS A 26 -0.63 10.20 -1.10
C CYS A 26 -1.10 9.72 0.28
N ALA A 27 -2.41 9.82 0.52
CA ALA A 27 -3.02 9.41 1.77
C ALA A 27 -3.67 8.03 1.64
N ASP A 28 -2.92 6.98 1.99
CA ASP A 28 -3.44 5.61 2.09
C ASP A 28 -2.79 4.88 3.27
N VAL A 29 -3.61 4.25 4.12
CA VAL A 29 -3.14 3.58 5.34
C VAL A 29 -2.19 2.43 5.04
N TYR A 30 -2.41 1.72 3.92
CA TYR A 30 -1.57 0.58 3.54
C TYR A 30 -0.14 0.99 3.19
N LEU A 31 0.06 2.27 2.87
CA LEU A 31 1.36 2.81 2.53
C LEU A 31 2.06 3.41 3.75
N ARG A 32 1.37 3.63 4.88
CA ARG A 32 1.93 4.29 6.06
C ARG A 32 2.97 3.44 6.74
N ARG A 33 4.00 4.10 7.28
CA ARG A 33 5.12 3.46 7.97
C ARG A 33 4.66 2.45 9.02
N ASP A 34 3.85 2.89 9.98
CA ASP A 34 3.41 2.05 11.10
C ASP A 34 2.65 0.81 10.62
N TYR A 35 1.88 0.93 9.53
CA TYR A 35 1.13 -0.20 8.97
C TYR A 35 2.06 -1.24 8.34
N VAL A 36 3.11 -0.79 7.65
CA VAL A 36 4.14 -1.67 7.07
C VAL A 36 4.98 -2.32 8.16
N GLU A 37 5.41 -1.58 9.17
CA GLU A 37 6.19 -2.09 10.30
C GLU A 37 5.41 -3.13 11.12
N VAL A 38 4.13 -2.88 11.42
CA VAL A 38 3.26 -3.87 12.06
C VAL A 38 3.11 -5.10 11.19
N SER A 39 2.98 -4.95 9.87
CA SER A 39 2.90 -6.09 8.94
C SER A 39 4.17 -6.95 8.98
N CYS A 40 5.35 -6.34 9.08
CA CYS A 40 6.61 -7.09 9.26
C CYS A 40 6.60 -7.92 10.54
N SER A 41 6.01 -7.41 11.63
CA SER A 41 5.93 -8.14 12.91
C SER A 41 5.08 -9.42 12.87
N LEU A 42 4.22 -9.55 11.85
CA LEU A 42 3.42 -10.75 11.60
C LEU A 42 4.17 -11.79 10.75
N GLU A 43 5.22 -11.36 10.06
CA GLU A 43 6.12 -12.21 9.29
C GLU A 43 7.30 -12.63 10.19
N GLY A 44 8.06 -13.65 9.77
CA GLY A 44 9.21 -14.14 10.52
C GLY A 44 10.38 -13.14 10.50
N SER A 45 11.45 -13.48 9.79
CA SER A 45 12.56 -12.55 9.55
C SER A 45 12.18 -11.60 8.42
N ALA A 46 11.71 -10.40 8.77
CA ALA A 46 11.22 -9.40 7.82
C ALA A 46 11.63 -7.98 8.21
N ARG A 47 11.90 -7.13 7.21
CA ARG A 47 12.14 -5.70 7.38
C ARG A 47 11.17 -4.87 6.55
N ALA A 48 10.78 -3.73 7.10
CA ALA A 48 10.09 -2.69 6.35
C ALA A 48 11.10 -1.98 5.45
N THR A 49 10.71 -1.77 4.20
CA THR A 49 11.52 -1.07 3.19
C THR A 49 10.65 -0.06 2.47
N PHE A 50 11.16 1.15 2.31
CA PHE A 50 10.41 2.28 1.77
C PHE A 50 11.13 2.81 0.53
N LEU A 51 10.62 2.47 -0.65
CA LEU A 51 11.26 2.83 -1.91
C LEU A 51 10.62 4.08 -2.51
N HIS A 52 11.45 5.01 -2.98
CA HIS A 52 11.01 6.22 -3.68
C HIS A 52 11.82 6.40 -4.97
N ALA A 53 11.12 6.54 -6.08
CA ALA A 53 11.70 6.96 -7.36
C ALA A 53 11.14 8.33 -7.73
N PRO A 54 11.87 9.42 -7.43
CA PRO A 54 11.47 10.75 -7.86
C PRO A 54 11.66 10.94 -9.37
N GLY A 55 10.73 11.67 -9.97
CA GLY A 55 10.78 12.17 -11.34
C GLY A 55 10.52 13.67 -11.39
N GLU A 56 10.68 14.29 -12.56
CA GLU A 56 10.53 15.74 -12.71
C GLU A 56 9.09 16.22 -12.48
N ARG A 57 8.11 15.38 -12.82
CA ARG A 57 6.68 15.71 -12.85
C ARG A 57 5.81 14.61 -12.25
N GLY A 58 6.40 13.76 -11.42
CA GLY A 58 5.72 12.68 -10.74
C GLY A 58 6.72 11.76 -10.06
N ASP A 59 6.19 10.88 -9.21
CA ASP A 59 6.96 10.04 -8.32
C ASP A 59 6.39 8.62 -8.35
N VAL A 60 7.22 7.64 -8.03
CA VAL A 60 6.74 6.31 -7.65
C VAL A 60 7.16 6.05 -6.21
N VAL A 61 6.20 5.70 -5.37
CA VAL A 61 6.43 5.28 -3.99
C VAL A 61 6.06 3.81 -3.85
N PHE A 62 6.90 3.04 -3.17
CA PHE A 62 6.65 1.62 -2.96
C PHE A 62 7.15 1.19 -1.57
N PRO A 63 6.26 1.20 -0.56
CA PRO A 63 6.53 0.54 0.69
C PRO A 63 6.35 -0.97 0.53
N CYS A 64 7.30 -1.74 1.01
CA CYS A 64 7.28 -3.19 0.93
C CYS A 64 7.85 -3.85 2.18
N VAL A 65 7.53 -5.13 2.32
CA VAL A 65 8.08 -6.02 3.32
C VAL A 65 9.09 -6.91 2.62
N VAL A 66 10.35 -6.82 3.03
CA VAL A 66 11.40 -7.73 2.56
C VAL A 66 11.57 -8.80 3.62
N ARG A 67 11.31 -10.05 3.28
CA ARG A 67 11.40 -11.16 4.23
C ARG A 67 12.31 -12.26 3.74
N GLU A 68 13.01 -12.89 4.67
CA GLU A 68 13.87 -14.04 4.39
C GLU A 68 13.01 -15.29 4.27
N LEU A 69 13.31 -16.12 3.27
CA LEU A 69 12.70 -17.43 3.12
C LEU A 69 13.51 -18.48 3.89
N PRO A 70 12.94 -19.09 4.95
CA PRO A 70 13.69 -20.06 5.75
C PRO A 70 14.23 -21.20 4.89
N ASN A 71 15.48 -21.58 5.14
CA ASN A 71 16.19 -22.69 4.50
C ASN A 71 16.62 -22.47 3.03
N LEU A 72 16.43 -21.28 2.47
CA LEU A 72 16.82 -20.98 1.09
C LEU A 72 17.88 -19.88 0.98
N ASP A 73 18.25 -19.19 2.08
CA ASP A 73 19.19 -18.06 2.12
C ASP A 73 18.91 -17.00 1.04
N VAL A 74 17.63 -16.76 0.75
CA VAL A 74 17.12 -15.78 -0.21
C VAL A 74 16.01 -14.95 0.42
N VAL A 75 15.72 -13.80 -0.19
CA VAL A 75 14.63 -12.94 0.25
C VAL A 75 13.54 -12.84 -0.81
N ASP A 76 12.30 -12.65 -0.36
CA ASP A 76 11.22 -12.19 -1.21
C ASP A 76 10.73 -10.80 -0.79
N VAL A 77 9.99 -10.16 -1.69
CA VAL A 77 9.31 -8.90 -1.45
C VAL A 77 7.82 -9.12 -1.47
N THR A 78 7.13 -8.64 -0.45
CA THR A 78 5.68 -8.57 -0.39
C THR A 78 5.22 -7.15 -0.07
N ASN A 79 3.92 -6.88 -0.15
CA ASN A 79 3.35 -5.67 0.44
C ASN A 79 3.00 -5.89 1.91
N ALA A 80 2.69 -4.80 2.61
CA ALA A 80 2.04 -4.87 3.92
C ALA A 80 0.71 -5.65 3.82
N TYR A 81 0.23 -6.17 4.96
CA TYR A 81 -0.99 -6.99 5.00
C TYR A 81 -2.17 -6.27 4.33
N GLY A 82 -2.77 -6.90 3.31
CA GLY A 82 -3.89 -6.34 2.56
C GLY A 82 -3.48 -5.89 1.17
N TYR A 83 -3.35 -4.58 0.96
CA TYR A 83 -3.11 -3.98 -0.36
C TYR A 83 -1.82 -3.15 -0.37
N GLY A 84 -1.29 -2.89 -1.56
CA GLY A 84 -0.09 -2.06 -1.70
C GLY A 84 0.44 -2.12 -3.12
N GLY A 85 1.76 -2.21 -3.25
CA GLY A 85 2.49 -2.16 -4.51
C GLY A 85 2.91 -0.74 -4.89
N PRO A 86 3.69 -0.58 -5.98
CA PRO A 86 4.15 0.74 -6.40
C PRO A 86 2.97 1.65 -6.74
N VAL A 87 2.98 2.86 -6.20
CA VAL A 87 1.96 3.89 -6.45
C VAL A 87 2.60 5.02 -7.23
N ALA A 88 2.05 5.27 -8.40
CA ALA A 88 2.45 6.35 -9.28
C ALA A 88 1.69 7.63 -8.91
N ILE A 89 2.42 8.71 -8.65
CA ILE A 89 1.89 9.98 -8.16
C ILE A 89 2.29 11.08 -9.13
N GLY A 90 1.38 12.03 -9.40
CA GLY A 90 1.61 13.12 -10.33
C GLY A 90 1.34 12.74 -11.80
N PRO A 91 1.42 13.72 -12.72
CA PRO A 91 1.05 13.54 -14.12
C PRO A 91 2.02 12.67 -14.93
N GLU A 92 3.32 12.68 -14.61
CA GLU A 92 4.36 11.96 -15.39
C GLU A 92 5.32 11.23 -14.44
N PRO A 93 4.86 10.16 -13.77
CA PRO A 93 5.69 9.34 -12.89
C PRO A 93 6.71 8.52 -13.71
N PRO A 94 7.94 8.31 -13.20
CA PRO A 94 9.02 7.63 -13.93
C PRO A 94 8.87 6.10 -13.91
N LEU A 95 7.81 5.57 -14.54
CA LEU A 95 7.44 4.15 -14.45
C LEU A 95 8.46 3.21 -15.09
N ALA A 96 8.98 3.57 -16.26
CA ALA A 96 9.96 2.74 -16.98
C ALA A 96 11.28 2.71 -16.21
N GLU A 97 11.73 3.87 -15.74
CA GLU A 97 12.94 3.97 -14.92
C GLU A 97 12.77 3.26 -13.59
N PHE A 98 11.59 3.37 -12.95
CA PHE A 98 11.26 2.64 -11.74
C PHE A 98 11.39 1.13 -11.96
N ALA A 99 10.83 0.59 -13.06
CA ALA A 99 10.93 -0.84 -13.38
C ALA A 99 12.39 -1.31 -13.45
N ASP A 100 13.22 -0.64 -14.26
CA ASP A 100 14.63 -1.02 -14.43
C ASP A 100 15.43 -0.88 -13.14
N ARG A 101 15.09 0.08 -12.29
CA ARG A 101 15.79 0.34 -11.02
C ARG A 101 15.32 -0.61 -9.93
N TYR A 102 14.05 -0.97 -9.92
CA TYR A 102 13.50 -1.95 -8.99
C TYR A 102 14.11 -3.33 -9.25
N GLU A 103 14.24 -3.74 -10.52
CA GLU A 103 14.91 -4.99 -10.88
C GLU A 103 16.38 -5.02 -10.42
N ARG A 104 17.11 -3.91 -10.57
CA ARG A 104 18.48 -3.77 -10.05
C ARG A 104 18.53 -3.83 -8.53
N TRP A 105 17.64 -3.11 -7.86
CA TRP A 105 17.54 -3.14 -6.41
C TRP A 105 17.24 -4.56 -5.89
N CYS A 106 16.35 -5.29 -6.57
CA CYS A 106 16.08 -6.70 -6.28
C CYS A 106 17.34 -7.56 -6.44
N ALA A 107 18.07 -7.42 -7.55
CA ALA A 107 19.30 -8.18 -7.79
C ALA A 107 20.37 -7.91 -6.73
N ASP A 108 20.58 -6.64 -6.37
CA ASP A 108 21.56 -6.23 -5.35
C ASP A 108 21.18 -6.71 -3.94
N ALA A 109 19.88 -6.76 -3.63
CA ALA A 109 19.35 -7.21 -2.35
C ALA A 109 19.14 -8.73 -2.27
N GLY A 110 19.42 -9.50 -3.34
CA GLY A 110 19.20 -10.95 -3.37
C GLY A 110 17.73 -11.37 -3.40
N VAL A 111 16.84 -10.50 -3.88
CA VAL A 111 15.40 -10.77 -4.01
C VAL A 111 15.16 -11.74 -5.16
N VAL A 112 14.56 -12.89 -4.85
CA VAL A 112 14.22 -13.91 -5.85
C VAL A 112 12.80 -13.79 -6.39
N THR A 113 11.88 -13.23 -5.63
CA THR A 113 10.47 -13.07 -6.02
C THR A 113 9.86 -11.80 -5.43
N THR A 114 8.82 -11.30 -6.09
CA THR A 114 7.97 -10.22 -5.58
C THR A 114 6.51 -10.64 -5.73
N PHE A 115 5.76 -10.64 -4.63
CA PHE A 115 4.33 -10.97 -4.62
C PHE A 115 3.52 -9.81 -4.05
N LEU A 116 2.67 -9.21 -4.88
CA LEU A 116 1.89 -8.02 -4.48
C LEU A 116 0.41 -8.23 -4.66
N ARG A 117 -0.36 -7.60 -3.78
CA ARG A 117 -1.78 -7.35 -3.97
C ARG A 117 -2.03 -5.87 -4.21
N PHE A 118 -2.35 -5.52 -5.45
CA PHE A 118 -2.57 -4.13 -5.83
C PHE A 118 -3.81 -3.53 -5.16
N HIS A 119 -3.77 -2.22 -4.91
CA HIS A 119 -4.85 -1.52 -4.25
C HIS A 119 -6.08 -1.41 -5.18
N PRO A 120 -7.27 -1.84 -4.72
CA PRO A 120 -8.46 -1.97 -5.57
C PRO A 120 -8.98 -0.61 -6.08
N LEU A 121 -8.65 0.48 -5.39
CA LEU A 121 -9.11 1.83 -5.73
C LEU A 121 -8.04 2.69 -6.43
N LEU A 122 -6.74 2.39 -6.28
CA LEU A 122 -5.69 3.23 -6.86
C LEU A 122 -5.36 2.88 -8.31
N ARG A 123 -5.84 1.72 -8.80
CA ARG A 123 -5.46 1.17 -10.11
C ARG A 123 -3.95 1.07 -10.30
N ASN A 124 -3.21 0.90 -9.22
CA ASN A 124 -1.76 0.94 -9.21
C ASN A 124 -1.10 -0.31 -9.83
N HIS A 125 -1.88 -1.33 -10.20
CA HIS A 125 -1.44 -2.39 -11.10
C HIS A 125 -0.97 -1.86 -12.47
N LEU A 126 -1.42 -0.67 -12.89
CA LEU A 126 -0.95 0.00 -14.11
C LEU A 126 0.49 0.52 -13.97
N ALA A 127 0.99 0.67 -12.74
CA ALA A 127 2.37 1.04 -12.45
C ALA A 127 3.29 -0.18 -12.27
N ALA A 128 2.76 -1.40 -12.42
CA ALA A 128 3.55 -2.62 -12.29
C ALA A 128 4.57 -2.72 -13.44
N PRO A 129 5.84 -3.08 -13.14
CA PRO A 129 6.82 -3.43 -14.17
C PRO A 129 6.30 -4.54 -15.10
N ALA A 130 6.73 -4.54 -16.36
CA ALA A 130 6.30 -5.54 -17.34
C ALA A 130 6.70 -6.98 -16.97
N SER A 131 7.69 -7.15 -16.08
CA SER A 131 8.10 -8.44 -15.52
C SER A 131 7.09 -9.03 -14.52
N PHE A 132 6.07 -8.28 -14.11
CA PHE A 132 5.04 -8.75 -13.19
C PHE A 132 3.95 -9.52 -13.94
N ALA A 133 3.72 -10.77 -13.54
CA ALA A 133 2.54 -11.51 -13.96
C ALA A 133 1.32 -11.00 -13.17
N LEU A 134 0.37 -10.37 -13.86
CA LEU A 134 -0.85 -9.85 -13.24
C LEU A 134 -1.99 -10.87 -13.31
N GLU A 135 -2.50 -11.27 -12.15
CA GLU A 135 -3.64 -12.19 -12.04
C GLU A 135 -4.83 -11.54 -11.31
N PRO A 136 -6.03 -11.51 -11.89
CA PRO A 136 -7.23 -11.07 -11.19
C PRO A 136 -7.62 -12.06 -10.08
N VAL A 137 -7.68 -11.59 -8.83
CA VAL A 137 -8.02 -12.46 -7.69
C VAL A 137 -9.51 -12.45 -7.37
N ALA A 138 -10.05 -11.29 -6.99
CA ALA A 138 -11.45 -11.14 -6.59
C ALA A 138 -11.91 -9.68 -6.74
N GLY A 139 -13.20 -9.48 -6.96
CA GLY A 139 -13.82 -8.15 -6.92
C GLY A 139 -13.81 -7.59 -5.50
N SER A 140 -13.60 -6.28 -5.38
CA SER A 140 -13.78 -5.55 -4.12
C SER A 140 -15.14 -4.85 -4.13
N ILE A 141 -15.82 -4.84 -2.98
CA ILE A 141 -17.04 -4.04 -2.79
C ILE A 141 -16.62 -2.73 -2.16
N SER A 142 -16.85 -1.62 -2.86
CA SER A 142 -16.68 -0.27 -2.34
C SER A 142 -18.03 0.39 -2.17
N TRP A 143 -18.11 1.32 -1.22
CA TRP A 143 -19.30 2.14 -1.01
C TRP A 143 -18.88 3.61 -1.01
N GLN A 144 -19.49 4.38 -1.90
CA GLN A 144 -19.30 5.84 -1.96
C GLN A 144 -19.90 6.46 -0.70
N LEU A 145 -19.11 7.30 -0.03
CA LEU A 145 -19.50 7.89 1.27
C LEU A 145 -20.08 9.30 1.12
N GLU A 146 -20.24 9.78 -0.10
CA GLU A 146 -20.83 11.06 -0.42
C GLU A 146 -22.37 10.98 -0.41
N GLY A 147 -23.01 12.03 0.12
CA GLY A 147 -24.47 12.17 0.10
C GLY A 147 -25.21 11.42 1.20
N ASP A 148 -26.48 11.07 0.94
CA ASP A 148 -27.32 10.35 1.90
C ASP A 148 -26.99 8.85 1.89
N LEU A 149 -26.11 8.46 2.82
CA LEU A 149 -25.72 7.07 3.04
C LEU A 149 -26.94 6.17 3.28
N ALA A 150 -27.92 6.62 4.05
CA ALA A 150 -29.09 5.81 4.34
C ALA A 150 -29.90 5.54 3.08
N ALA A 151 -30.03 6.50 2.16
CA ALA A 151 -30.65 6.28 0.86
C ALA A 151 -29.85 5.30 -0.02
N GLY A 152 -28.52 5.40 0.01
CA GLY A 152 -27.60 4.53 -0.72
C GLY A 152 -27.56 3.06 -0.26
N MET A 153 -27.97 2.77 0.98
CA MET A 153 -28.02 1.40 1.51
C MET A 153 -29.07 0.55 0.77
N HIS A 154 -28.81 -0.74 0.57
CA HIS A 154 -29.82 -1.70 0.12
C HIS A 154 -31.04 -1.73 1.08
N ALA A 155 -32.24 -1.94 0.54
CA ALA A 155 -33.50 -1.87 1.31
C ALA A 155 -33.51 -2.81 2.54
N HIS A 156 -32.83 -3.96 2.45
CA HIS A 156 -32.65 -4.87 3.57
C HIS A 156 -31.84 -4.23 4.72
N HIS A 157 -30.71 -3.60 4.42
CA HIS A 157 -29.86 -2.95 5.42
C HIS A 157 -30.56 -1.77 6.07
N ARG A 158 -31.30 -0.96 5.29
CA ARG A 158 -32.12 0.14 5.85
C ARG A 158 -33.15 -0.35 6.86
N ARG A 159 -33.79 -1.50 6.61
CA ARG A 159 -34.75 -2.10 7.56
C ARG A 159 -34.06 -2.56 8.84
N ALA A 160 -32.89 -3.19 8.72
CA ALA A 160 -32.10 -3.64 9.87
C ALA A 160 -31.68 -2.45 10.77
N VAL A 161 -31.15 -1.38 10.17
CA VAL A 161 -30.78 -0.15 10.90
C VAL A 161 -31.98 0.45 11.63
N ARG A 162 -33.13 0.61 10.95
CA ARG A 162 -34.36 1.14 11.61
C ARG A 162 -34.84 0.27 12.76
N LYS A 163 -34.70 -1.05 12.65
CA LYS A 163 -35.04 -1.99 13.73
C LYS A 163 -34.12 -1.78 14.94
N ALA A 164 -32.82 -1.66 14.74
CA ALA A 164 -31.85 -1.40 15.81
C ALA A 164 -32.14 -0.07 16.52
N VAL A 165 -32.40 1.00 15.77
CA VAL A 165 -32.77 2.31 16.33
C VAL A 165 -34.06 2.21 17.15
N ARG A 166 -35.10 1.55 16.64
CA ARG A 166 -36.37 1.37 17.38
C ARG A 166 -36.19 0.56 18.66
N ALA A 167 -35.24 -0.37 18.66
CA ALA A 167 -34.92 -1.20 19.82
C ALA A 167 -34.06 -0.47 20.88
N GLY A 168 -33.63 0.78 20.63
CA GLY A 168 -32.79 1.53 21.56
C GLY A 168 -31.36 1.02 21.64
N VAL A 169 -30.84 0.41 20.56
CA VAL A 169 -29.44 -0.05 20.53
C VAL A 169 -28.49 1.15 20.56
N GLU A 170 -27.59 1.16 21.54
CA GLU A 170 -26.52 2.15 21.65
C GLU A 170 -25.21 1.58 21.13
N VAL A 171 -24.42 2.41 20.44
CA VAL A 171 -23.11 2.05 19.89
C VAL A 171 -22.09 3.05 20.43
N SER A 172 -20.96 2.54 20.90
CA SER A 172 -19.82 3.36 21.32
C SER A 172 -18.53 2.85 20.67
N ALA A 173 -17.58 3.75 20.46
CA ALA A 173 -16.25 3.44 19.97
C ALA A 173 -15.23 4.11 20.89
N ARG A 174 -14.20 3.36 21.28
CA ARG A 174 -13.07 3.89 22.05
C ARG A 174 -11.87 3.97 21.12
N LEU A 175 -11.34 5.19 20.97
CA LEU A 175 -10.10 5.40 20.23
C LEU A 175 -8.92 5.02 21.11
N ALA A 176 -7.94 4.33 20.53
CA ALA A 176 -6.70 3.89 21.19
C ALA A 176 -6.94 3.33 22.61
N PRO A 177 -7.74 2.25 22.75
CA PRO A 177 -7.94 1.63 24.05
C PRO A 177 -6.62 1.03 24.55
N ASP A 178 -6.37 1.10 25.86
CA ASP A 178 -5.16 0.53 26.49
C ASP A 178 -5.10 -1.00 26.38
N ASP A 179 -6.25 -1.64 26.17
CA ASP A 179 -6.45 -3.08 26.00
C ASP A 179 -7.67 -3.32 25.09
N LEU A 180 -7.56 -4.27 24.15
CA LEU A 180 -8.68 -4.70 23.29
C LEU A 180 -9.61 -5.71 23.99
N GLY A 181 -9.24 -6.17 25.18
CA GLY A 181 -9.90 -7.26 25.87
C GLY A 181 -9.62 -8.61 25.21
N PRO A 182 -10.02 -9.72 25.87
CA PRO A 182 -10.05 -11.05 25.25
C PRO A 182 -11.16 -11.20 24.21
#